data_AF-A0A3C0UMB6-F1
#
_entry.id   AF-A0A3C0UMB6-F1
#
_cell.length_a   1.000
_cell.length_b   1.000
_cell.length_c   1.000
_cell.angle_alpha   90.00
_cell.angle_beta   90.00
_cell.angle_gamma   90.00
#
_symmetry.space_group_name_H-M   'P 1'
#
loop_
_entity.id
_entity.type
_entity.pdbx_description
1 polymer ?
#
loop_
_entity_poly.entity_id
_entity_poly.type
_entity_poly.pdbx_seq_one_letter_code
_entity_poly.pdbx_strand_id
1 'polypeptide(L)'
;MKMHCLPASVYLLLSVFLFFVACNGQNNNSRNIRESAAVQPPVSKSVANSAVLGGNIVAEIDDNIRSIFQDKTGVYWFGTNAAGVYRYDPKQAVGKRLTQFTEKDGLANNQVQSIQEDHAGNIWFGTGGFGVSRYEPGREVGPTFTTFTTEKNAQLSTNSAEEWKSAPNDLWFYAGGGVYRYDGNKLTYLPFPKPDFDPKYAPNPPDRLSRYAVYSILKDKKGCLWFGTQATGVCRFDPKPTAGKMFTWFTEKGLAGPAVLGLFEDKNGHIWFGNNGAGLFRYDGQTLTNFTEEKGLGNKEFRASGKSNPGSLARIYAINEDNKGVLWIGTVDAGVWRYDGNNLTNYTKNVGLTDNAVNTVYRDQRGELWFGTDGAGVCKFNGFSFTKFVGK
;
A
#
# COMPACT_ATOMS: atom_id res chain seq x y z
N MET A 1 -2.72 11.08 -66.00
CA MET A 1 -3.47 12.10 -65.23
C MET A 1 -4.86 11.53 -64.91
N LYS A 2 -5.03 10.96 -63.71
CA LYS A 2 -6.27 10.89 -62.91
C LYS A 2 -6.00 10.03 -61.67
N MET A 3 -6.24 10.64 -60.52
CA MET A 3 -6.14 10.10 -59.16
C MET A 3 -7.29 9.12 -58.89
N HIS A 4 -7.04 8.08 -58.10
CA HIS A 4 -8.09 7.38 -57.35
C HIS A 4 -7.65 7.08 -55.91
N CYS A 5 -8.66 7.17 -55.04
CA CYS A 5 -8.62 7.38 -53.59
C CYS A 5 -8.23 6.16 -52.75
N LEU A 6 -7.68 6.44 -51.56
CA LEU A 6 -7.57 5.53 -50.40
C LEU A 6 -8.77 5.75 -49.45
N PRO A 7 -9.21 4.73 -48.69
CA PRO A 7 -10.26 4.88 -47.68
C PRO A 7 -9.70 5.31 -46.31
N ALA A 8 -10.53 6.05 -45.59
CA ALA A 8 -10.28 6.66 -44.29
C ALA A 8 -10.17 5.62 -43.15
N SER A 9 -9.19 5.82 -42.26
CA SER A 9 -9.09 5.12 -40.97
C SER A 9 -9.54 6.06 -39.85
N VAL A 10 -10.52 5.60 -39.07
CA VAL A 10 -11.07 6.25 -37.89
C VAL A 10 -10.10 6.07 -36.72
N TYR A 11 -9.58 7.17 -36.17
CA TYR A 11 -8.81 7.16 -34.92
C TYR A 11 -9.75 7.32 -33.72
N LEU A 12 -9.74 6.33 -32.83
CA LEU A 12 -10.39 6.40 -31.52
C LEU A 12 -9.44 7.06 -30.52
N LEU A 13 -9.84 8.22 -29.98
CA LEU A 13 -9.10 9.02 -29.01
C LEU A 13 -8.98 8.29 -27.66
N LEU A 14 -7.75 8.06 -27.20
CA LEU A 14 -7.45 7.74 -25.79
C LEU A 14 -7.49 9.02 -24.96
N SER A 15 -8.39 9.08 -23.99
CA SER A 15 -8.47 10.16 -22.99
C SER A 15 -7.37 10.00 -21.95
N VAL A 16 -6.36 10.87 -22.02
CA VAL A 16 -5.35 11.09 -20.96
C VAL A 16 -5.93 12.12 -19.99
N PHE A 17 -6.24 11.71 -18.76
CA PHE A 17 -6.57 12.65 -17.69
C PHE A 17 -5.27 13.25 -17.12
N LEU A 18 -4.89 14.41 -17.64
CA LEU A 18 -3.93 15.34 -17.03
C LEU A 18 -4.73 16.35 -16.18
N PHE A 19 -4.55 16.33 -14.85
CA PHE A 19 -5.05 17.41 -14.01
C PHE A 19 -4.11 18.62 -14.13
N PHE A 20 -4.60 19.70 -14.75
CA PHE A 20 -4.00 21.03 -14.65
C PHE A 20 -4.62 21.76 -13.44
N VAL A 21 -3.79 22.23 -12.51
CA VAL A 21 -4.17 23.25 -11.53
C VAL A 21 -3.91 24.62 -12.17
N ALA A 22 -4.96 25.41 -12.35
CA ALA A 22 -4.87 26.79 -12.81
C ALA A 22 -4.62 27.73 -11.62
N CYS A 23 -3.57 28.54 -11.71
CA CYS A 23 -3.37 29.73 -10.88
C CYS A 23 -4.12 30.93 -11.48
N ASN A 24 -4.76 31.74 -10.64
CA ASN A 24 -4.91 33.22 -10.68
C ASN A 24 -5.94 33.64 -9.60
N GLY A 25 -5.84 34.77 -8.91
CA GLY A 25 -4.96 35.92 -9.03
C GLY A 25 -5.11 36.86 -7.83
N GLN A 26 -4.18 37.80 -7.72
CA GLN A 26 -4.10 38.84 -6.68
C GLN A 26 -5.24 39.85 -6.77
N ASN A 27 -5.57 40.48 -5.64
CA ASN A 27 -6.01 41.87 -5.65
C ASN A 27 -5.48 42.64 -4.43
N ASN A 28 -4.85 43.79 -4.70
CA ASN A 28 -4.32 44.73 -3.73
C ASN A 28 -5.44 45.62 -3.17
N ASN A 29 -5.34 46.00 -1.90
CA ASN A 29 -5.71 47.34 -1.47
C ASN A 29 -4.94 47.74 -0.19
N SER A 30 -4.16 48.80 -0.33
CA SER A 30 -3.42 49.49 0.73
C SER A 30 -4.28 50.54 1.42
N ARG A 31 -4.14 50.71 2.75
CA ARG A 31 -4.12 52.03 3.43
C ARG A 31 -3.59 51.90 4.87
N ASN A 32 -2.60 52.75 5.17
CA ASN A 32 -1.90 52.95 6.45
C ASN A 32 -2.77 53.59 7.53
N ILE A 33 -2.55 53.25 8.82
CA ILE A 33 -2.46 54.18 9.98
C ILE A 33 -1.46 53.61 11.02
N ARG A 34 -0.73 54.52 11.67
CA ARG A 34 0.44 54.38 12.56
C ARG A 34 0.14 53.93 14.01
N GLU A 35 1.24 53.47 14.64
CA GLU A 35 1.73 53.67 16.02
C GLU A 35 1.33 52.76 17.21
N SER A 36 2.41 52.19 17.77
CA SER A 36 2.73 51.51 19.04
C SER A 36 1.74 51.46 20.21
N ALA A 37 1.66 50.29 20.85
CA ALA A 37 1.97 50.08 22.28
C ALA A 37 2.02 48.57 22.60
N ALA A 38 2.92 48.18 23.51
CA ALA A 38 3.17 46.81 23.94
C ALA A 38 1.98 46.19 24.69
N VAL A 39 1.60 44.95 24.34
CA VAL A 39 0.69 44.11 25.11
C VAL A 39 1.25 42.67 25.11
N GLN A 40 1.43 42.11 26.31
CA GLN A 40 1.85 40.72 26.51
C GLN A 40 0.86 39.74 25.85
N PRO A 41 1.32 38.61 25.28
CA PRO A 41 0.38 37.64 24.71
C PRO A 41 -0.40 36.96 25.84
N PRO A 42 -1.74 36.86 25.73
CA PRO A 42 -2.52 36.06 26.65
C PRO A 42 -2.24 34.58 26.38
N VAL A 43 -2.21 33.79 27.45
CA VAL A 43 -2.16 32.33 27.43
C VAL A 43 -3.32 31.83 26.56
N SER A 44 -3.04 31.40 25.33
CA SER A 44 -4.02 30.75 24.48
C SER A 44 -4.18 29.31 24.98
N LYS A 45 -5.24 29.07 25.76
CA LYS A 45 -5.83 27.73 25.81
C LYS A 45 -6.33 27.44 24.40
N SER A 46 -5.59 26.62 23.66
CA SER A 46 -6.11 26.02 22.44
C SER A 46 -7.31 25.16 22.84
N VAL A 47 -8.50 25.63 22.53
CA VAL A 47 -9.70 24.80 22.59
C VAL A 47 -9.58 23.85 21.41
N ALA A 48 -9.09 22.64 21.69
CA ALA A 48 -9.23 21.53 20.78
C ALA A 48 -10.74 21.26 20.63
N ASN A 49 -11.32 21.62 19.47
CA ASN A 49 -12.62 21.11 19.07
C ASN A 49 -12.47 19.61 18.81
N SER A 50 -12.55 18.82 19.89
CA SER A 50 -12.72 17.37 19.83
C SER A 50 -14.18 17.10 19.49
N ALA A 51 -14.54 17.20 18.21
CA ALA A 51 -15.75 16.57 17.73
C ALA A 51 -15.57 15.06 17.96
N VAL A 52 -16.37 14.49 18.86
CA VAL A 52 -16.37 13.05 19.12
C VAL A 52 -16.68 12.33 17.80
N LEU A 53 -15.74 11.53 17.33
CA LEU A 53 -15.88 10.81 16.07
C LEU A 53 -16.92 9.71 16.21
N GLY A 54 -18.00 9.83 15.44
CA GLY A 54 -19.07 8.83 15.40
C GLY A 54 -18.85 7.74 14.35
N GLY A 55 -18.11 8.04 13.28
CA GLY A 55 -18.10 7.21 12.07
C GLY A 55 -19.51 6.97 11.51
N ASN A 56 -19.60 6.39 10.32
CA ASN A 56 -20.90 6.01 9.75
C ASN A 56 -21.12 4.51 9.96
N ILE A 57 -22.11 4.13 10.78
CA ILE A 57 -22.53 2.73 10.88
C ILE A 57 -23.20 2.34 9.56
N VAL A 58 -22.72 1.26 8.95
CA VAL A 58 -23.12 0.81 7.61
C VAL A 58 -23.39 -0.69 7.60
N ALA A 59 -24.19 -1.15 6.65
CA ALA A 59 -24.56 -2.57 6.55
C ALA A 59 -23.60 -3.38 5.66
N GLU A 60 -22.89 -2.72 4.75
CA GLU A 60 -22.08 -3.36 3.71
C GLU A 60 -20.75 -2.62 3.55
N ILE A 61 -19.76 -3.35 3.09
CA ILE A 61 -18.42 -2.84 2.79
C ILE A 61 -18.32 -2.47 1.31
N ASP A 62 -17.43 -1.53 0.97
CA ASP A 62 -17.12 -1.19 -0.43
C ASP A 62 -16.66 -2.42 -1.22
N ASP A 63 -16.91 -2.40 -2.53
CA ASP A 63 -16.52 -3.49 -3.42
C ASP A 63 -15.03 -3.48 -3.79
N ASN A 64 -14.30 -2.39 -3.53
CA ASN A 64 -12.90 -2.19 -3.94
C ASN A 64 -11.97 -2.15 -2.72
N ILE A 65 -11.51 -3.32 -2.32
CA ILE A 65 -10.70 -3.53 -1.12
C ILE A 65 -9.24 -3.56 -1.50
N ARG A 66 -8.42 -2.74 -0.83
CA ARG A 66 -6.97 -2.63 -1.06
C ARG A 66 -6.15 -3.31 0.01
N SER A 67 -6.60 -3.26 1.27
CA SER A 67 -5.86 -3.78 2.41
C SER A 67 -6.80 -4.35 3.45
N ILE A 68 -6.35 -5.38 4.14
CA ILE A 68 -7.07 -6.04 5.24
C ILE A 68 -6.08 -6.22 6.39
N PHE A 69 -6.54 -5.95 7.60
CA PHE A 69 -5.74 -6.11 8.81
C PHE A 69 -6.64 -6.49 9.99
N GLN A 70 -6.20 -7.43 10.83
CA GLN A 70 -6.85 -7.74 12.10
C GLN A 70 -5.95 -7.26 13.25
N ASP A 71 -6.49 -6.39 14.11
CA ASP A 71 -5.77 -5.92 15.28
C ASP A 71 -5.71 -6.98 16.39
N LYS A 72 -4.88 -6.75 17.40
CA LYS A 72 -4.69 -7.69 18.54
C LYS A 72 -5.96 -7.95 19.34
N THR A 73 -7.00 -7.13 19.20
CA THR A 73 -8.27 -7.29 19.90
C THR A 73 -9.28 -8.13 19.11
N GLY A 74 -8.95 -8.48 17.87
CA GLY A 74 -9.75 -9.28 16.95
C GLY A 74 -10.68 -8.46 16.07
N VAL A 75 -10.55 -7.13 16.04
CA VAL A 75 -11.29 -6.23 15.15
C VAL A 75 -10.59 -6.18 13.80
N TYR A 76 -11.36 -6.22 12.73
CA TYR A 76 -10.86 -6.18 11.37
C TYR A 76 -10.97 -4.76 10.81
N TRP A 77 -9.98 -4.38 10.03
CA TRP A 77 -9.86 -3.10 9.36
C TRP A 77 -9.69 -3.35 7.87
N PHE A 78 -10.51 -2.69 7.06
CA PHE A 78 -10.51 -2.84 5.61
C PHE A 78 -10.27 -1.48 4.96
N GLY A 79 -9.12 -1.34 4.31
CA GLY A 79 -8.77 -0.16 3.54
C GLY A 79 -9.30 -0.30 2.12
N THR A 80 -9.87 0.78 1.59
CA THR A 80 -10.52 0.79 0.28
C THR A 80 -9.81 1.67 -0.73
N ASN A 81 -10.22 1.58 -1.99
CA ASN A 81 -9.67 2.43 -3.05
C ASN A 81 -10.09 3.90 -2.94
N ALA A 82 -11.30 4.18 -2.46
CA ALA A 82 -11.85 5.55 -2.44
C ALA A 82 -12.90 5.81 -1.34
N ALA A 83 -13.29 4.81 -0.55
CA ALA A 83 -14.36 4.89 0.44
C ALA A 83 -13.84 4.97 1.89
N GLY A 84 -12.55 5.27 2.09
CA GLY A 84 -11.92 5.35 3.40
C GLY A 84 -11.61 3.98 3.99
N VAL A 85 -11.78 3.86 5.30
CA VAL A 85 -11.54 2.63 6.06
C VAL A 85 -12.81 2.14 6.74
N TYR A 86 -13.03 0.83 6.70
CA TYR A 86 -14.10 0.17 7.43
C TYR A 86 -13.52 -0.58 8.63
N ARG A 87 -14.06 -0.32 9.82
CA ARG A 87 -13.80 -1.06 11.06
C ARG A 87 -14.93 -2.07 11.28
N TYR A 88 -14.59 -3.35 11.37
CA TYR A 88 -15.51 -4.44 11.66
C TYR A 88 -15.19 -5.09 13.01
N ASP A 89 -16.09 -4.92 13.97
CA ASP A 89 -16.00 -5.51 15.30
C ASP A 89 -17.02 -6.65 15.45
N PRO A 90 -16.57 -7.92 15.35
CA PRO A 90 -17.48 -9.07 15.42
C PRO A 90 -18.15 -9.23 16.79
N LYS A 91 -17.65 -8.57 17.83
CA LYS A 91 -18.19 -8.64 19.19
C LYS A 91 -19.38 -7.70 19.39
N GLN A 92 -19.56 -6.71 18.52
CA GLN A 92 -20.69 -5.80 18.58
C GLN A 92 -21.98 -6.48 18.08
N ALA A 93 -23.12 -5.91 18.50
CA ALA A 93 -24.44 -6.37 18.05
C ALA A 93 -24.56 -6.27 16.52
N VAL A 94 -25.28 -7.23 15.92
CA VAL A 94 -25.68 -7.23 14.50
C VAL A 94 -26.23 -5.84 14.11
N GLY A 95 -25.83 -5.33 12.95
CA GLY A 95 -26.17 -3.97 12.50
C GLY A 95 -25.37 -2.83 13.13
N LYS A 96 -24.49 -3.09 14.11
CA LYS A 96 -23.53 -2.10 14.65
C LYS A 96 -22.08 -2.44 14.37
N ARG A 97 -21.81 -3.65 13.84
CA ARG A 97 -20.47 -4.21 13.71
C ARG A 97 -19.55 -3.44 12.77
N LEU A 98 -20.11 -2.75 11.78
CA LEU A 98 -19.36 -2.14 10.70
C LEU A 98 -19.48 -0.61 10.75
N THR A 99 -18.35 0.07 10.88
CA THR A 99 -18.25 1.53 10.94
C THR A 99 -17.27 2.02 9.86
N GLN A 100 -17.70 2.97 9.05
CA GLN A 100 -16.88 3.63 8.03
C GLN A 100 -16.30 4.94 8.57
N PHE A 101 -15.02 5.16 8.29
CA PHE A 101 -14.32 6.43 8.53
C PHE A 101 -13.73 6.97 7.22
N THR A 102 -13.83 8.27 7.03
CA THR A 102 -13.45 8.99 5.81
C THR A 102 -12.61 10.23 6.14
N GLU A 103 -12.23 11.01 5.12
CA GLU A 103 -11.62 12.34 5.29
C GLU A 103 -12.45 13.29 6.17
N LYS A 104 -13.78 13.16 6.15
CA LYS A 104 -14.67 13.96 7.03
C LYS A 104 -14.49 13.62 8.51
N ASP A 105 -14.02 12.42 8.79
CA ASP A 105 -13.71 11.89 10.11
C ASP A 105 -12.24 12.15 10.52
N GLY A 106 -11.46 12.83 9.67
CA GLY A 106 -10.07 13.17 9.94
C GLY A 106 -9.03 12.22 9.33
N LEU A 107 -9.43 11.26 8.50
CA LEU A 107 -8.49 10.47 7.69
C LEU A 107 -7.75 11.40 6.70
N ALA A 108 -6.45 11.21 6.49
CA ALA A 108 -5.67 12.05 5.58
C ALA A 108 -6.10 11.89 4.12
N ASN A 109 -6.49 10.68 3.70
CA ASN A 109 -7.09 10.44 2.39
C ASN A 109 -7.96 9.19 2.36
N ASN A 110 -9.03 9.17 1.55
CA ASN A 110 -9.96 8.04 1.46
C ASN A 110 -9.41 6.80 0.73
N GLN A 111 -8.29 6.90 0.02
CA GLN A 111 -7.57 5.74 -0.48
C GLN A 111 -6.66 5.20 0.61
N VAL A 112 -6.89 3.97 1.08
CA VAL A 112 -6.11 3.36 2.18
C VAL A 112 -5.31 2.18 1.63
N GLN A 113 -3.99 2.33 1.55
CA GLN A 113 -3.11 1.35 0.93
C GLN A 113 -2.49 0.37 1.92
N SER A 114 -2.20 0.80 3.14
CA SER A 114 -1.62 -0.08 4.18
C SER A 114 -2.20 0.20 5.55
N ILE A 115 -2.25 -0.83 6.40
CA ILE A 115 -2.77 -0.77 7.76
C ILE A 115 -1.78 -1.48 8.69
N GLN A 116 -1.44 -0.84 9.80
CA GLN A 116 -0.52 -1.35 10.82
C GLN A 116 -1.03 -1.01 12.23
N GLU A 117 -0.64 -1.78 13.24
CA GLU A 117 -0.93 -1.50 14.64
C GLU A 117 0.38 -1.18 15.39
N ASP A 118 0.39 -0.13 16.21
CA ASP A 118 1.51 0.16 17.10
C ASP A 118 1.39 -0.56 18.46
N HIS A 119 2.46 -0.51 19.27
CA HIS A 119 2.47 -1.16 20.58
C HIS A 119 1.44 -0.58 21.57
N ALA A 120 0.99 0.67 21.37
CA ALA A 120 -0.03 1.31 22.18
C ALA A 120 -1.45 0.87 21.78
N GLY A 121 -1.60 0.19 20.64
CA GLY A 121 -2.89 -0.24 20.08
C GLY A 121 -3.58 0.83 19.23
N ASN A 122 -2.84 1.85 18.78
CA ASN A 122 -3.34 2.73 17.74
C ASN A 122 -3.21 2.06 16.38
N ILE A 123 -4.16 2.35 15.50
CA ILE A 123 -4.19 1.80 14.15
C ILE A 123 -3.72 2.88 13.19
N TRP A 124 -2.73 2.54 12.36
CA TRP A 124 -2.09 3.44 11.43
C TRP A 124 -2.43 3.07 9.99
N PHE A 125 -2.71 4.09 9.19
CA PHE A 125 -3.12 3.97 7.80
C PHE A 125 -2.13 4.72 6.91
N GLY A 126 -1.49 4.02 5.98
CA GLY A 126 -0.88 4.68 4.82
C GLY A 126 -1.97 5.02 3.82
N THR A 127 -2.10 6.29 3.46
CA THR A 127 -3.18 6.79 2.60
C THR A 127 -2.69 7.34 1.26
N GLY A 128 -3.60 7.55 0.31
CA GLY A 128 -3.31 8.17 -0.99
C GLY A 128 -2.56 9.50 -0.83
N GLY A 129 -1.71 9.82 -1.80
CA GLY A 129 -0.87 11.02 -1.76
C GLY A 129 0.27 10.97 -0.73
N PHE A 130 0.65 9.77 -0.26
CA PHE A 130 1.74 9.55 0.71
C PHE A 130 1.46 10.11 2.12
N GLY A 131 0.19 10.37 2.44
CA GLY A 131 -0.23 10.72 3.79
C GLY A 131 -0.22 9.51 4.73
N VAL A 132 -0.12 9.78 6.04
CA VAL A 132 -0.29 8.77 7.09
C VAL A 132 -1.33 9.27 8.09
N SER A 133 -2.23 8.39 8.53
CA SER A 133 -3.20 8.69 9.58
C SER A 133 -3.08 7.71 10.72
N ARG A 134 -3.18 8.17 11.96
CA ARG A 134 -3.25 7.34 13.16
C ARG A 134 -4.63 7.49 13.78
N TYR A 135 -5.33 6.38 13.94
CA TYR A 135 -6.56 6.26 14.73
C TYR A 135 -6.20 5.87 16.14
N GLU A 136 -6.56 6.72 17.09
CA GLU A 136 -6.48 6.40 18.51
C GLU A 136 -7.89 6.02 19.00
N PRO A 137 -8.12 4.79 19.48
CA PRO A 137 -9.46 4.36 19.88
C PRO A 137 -10.04 5.14 21.07
N GLY A 138 -9.21 5.88 21.82
CA GLY A 138 -9.58 6.83 22.88
C GLY A 138 -10.48 6.26 23.98
N ARG A 139 -9.89 5.93 25.14
CA ARG A 139 -10.64 5.32 26.25
C ARG A 139 -11.59 6.28 26.98
N GLU A 140 -11.29 7.58 27.01
CA GLU A 140 -12.05 8.58 27.80
C GLU A 140 -12.77 9.64 26.96
N VAL A 141 -12.19 10.09 25.85
CA VAL A 141 -12.73 11.17 25.00
C VAL A 141 -13.33 10.69 23.68
N GLY A 142 -13.43 9.37 23.50
CA GLY A 142 -13.81 8.73 22.24
C GLY A 142 -12.66 8.69 21.24
N PRO A 143 -12.85 8.03 20.08
CA PRO A 143 -11.79 7.83 19.12
C PRO A 143 -11.36 9.14 18.45
N THR A 144 -10.09 9.25 18.07
CA THR A 144 -9.48 10.39 17.38
C THR A 144 -8.68 9.95 16.15
N PHE A 145 -8.46 10.90 15.22
CA PHE A 145 -7.49 10.76 14.14
C PHE A 145 -6.42 11.85 14.22
N THR A 146 -5.15 11.44 14.11
CA THR A 146 -4.01 12.34 13.89
C THR A 146 -3.43 12.09 12.49
N THR A 147 -3.32 13.14 11.66
CA THR A 147 -2.75 13.05 10.32
C THR A 147 -1.31 13.53 10.27
N PHE A 148 -0.51 12.89 9.41
CA PHE A 148 0.89 13.19 9.16
C PHE A 148 1.09 13.36 7.65
N THR A 149 1.57 14.53 7.25
CA THR A 149 1.89 14.92 5.88
C THR A 149 3.23 15.66 5.86
N THR A 150 3.78 15.97 4.69
CA THR A 150 4.98 16.83 4.56
C THR A 150 4.82 18.19 5.22
N GLU A 151 3.61 18.74 5.15
CA GLU A 151 3.28 20.05 5.71
C GLU A 151 2.97 19.99 7.22
N LYS A 152 2.68 18.80 7.76
CA LYS A 152 2.16 18.65 9.13
C LYS A 152 2.65 17.36 9.79
N ASN A 153 3.24 17.49 10.97
CA ASN A 153 3.63 16.39 11.87
C ASN A 153 4.70 15.40 11.36
N ALA A 154 5.01 15.31 10.05
CA ALA A 154 6.14 14.51 9.55
C ALA A 154 7.44 15.33 9.54
N GLN A 155 8.55 14.69 9.91
CA GLN A 155 9.89 15.28 9.85
C GLN A 155 10.62 14.84 8.58
N LEU A 156 11.43 15.73 8.00
CA LEU A 156 12.32 15.39 6.90
C LEU A 156 13.67 14.90 7.44
N SER A 157 14.25 13.91 6.77
CA SER A 157 15.61 13.41 7.05
C SER A 157 16.67 14.49 6.88
N THR A 158 17.73 14.41 7.67
CA THR A 158 18.96 15.18 7.46
C THR A 158 19.90 14.54 6.43
N ASN A 159 19.47 13.43 5.82
CA ASN A 159 20.21 12.54 4.92
C ASN A 159 21.46 11.89 5.55
N SER A 160 21.47 11.77 6.88
CA SER A 160 22.51 11.07 7.63
C SER A 160 22.26 9.56 7.60
N ALA A 161 23.32 8.77 7.38
CA ALA A 161 23.22 7.30 7.35
C ALA A 161 22.79 6.73 8.71
N GLU A 162 23.08 7.45 9.80
CA GLU A 162 22.73 7.12 11.17
C GLU A 162 21.21 7.20 11.46
N GLU A 163 20.42 7.81 10.58
CA GLU A 163 18.96 7.83 10.69
C GLU A 163 18.31 6.52 10.24
N TRP A 164 18.97 5.78 9.34
CA TRP A 164 18.55 4.46 8.90
C TRP A 164 18.80 3.42 9.99
N LYS A 165 17.76 3.17 10.78
CA LYS A 165 17.71 2.21 11.88
C LYS A 165 16.41 1.42 11.81
N SER A 166 16.38 0.27 12.46
CA SER A 166 15.17 -0.54 12.59
C SER A 166 15.11 -1.14 13.98
N ALA A 167 14.03 -0.84 14.70
CA ALA A 167 13.67 -1.45 15.97
C ALA A 167 12.45 -2.38 15.79
N PRO A 168 12.22 -3.35 16.70
CA PRO A 168 11.09 -4.27 16.61
C PRO A 168 9.73 -3.60 16.38
N ASN A 169 9.47 -2.48 17.05
CA ASN A 169 8.17 -1.79 17.09
C ASN A 169 8.06 -0.61 16.11
N ASP A 170 9.06 -0.37 15.27
CA ASP A 170 8.97 0.69 14.28
C ASP A 170 7.89 0.37 13.24
N LEU A 171 7.14 1.38 12.84
CA LEU A 171 6.22 1.28 11.70
C LEU A 171 6.83 1.95 10.47
N TRP A 172 6.52 1.42 9.30
CA TRP A 172 7.09 1.87 8.03
C TRP A 172 5.99 2.14 7.02
N PHE A 173 6.03 3.29 6.36
CA PHE A 173 5.04 3.70 5.37
C PHE A 173 5.73 4.11 4.07
N TYR A 174 5.01 3.95 2.97
CA TYR A 174 5.52 4.28 1.65
C TYR A 174 5.63 5.79 1.46
N ALA A 175 6.62 6.19 0.66
CA ALA A 175 6.81 7.57 0.21
C ALA A 175 7.29 7.56 -1.25
N GLY A 176 7.27 8.74 -1.87
CA GLY A 176 7.55 8.95 -3.28
C GLY A 176 8.99 8.73 -3.74
N GLY A 177 9.96 8.60 -2.82
CA GLY A 177 11.38 8.34 -3.11
C GLY A 177 12.14 7.65 -1.97
N GLY A 178 11.41 6.98 -1.08
CA GLY A 178 11.92 6.41 0.17
C GLY A 178 10.76 5.93 1.03
N VAL A 179 10.90 6.06 2.34
CA VAL A 179 9.89 5.59 3.31
C VAL A 179 9.72 6.57 4.47
N TYR A 180 8.55 6.57 5.08
CA TYR A 180 8.40 7.12 6.42
C TYR A 180 8.67 6.04 7.47
N ARG A 181 9.40 6.38 8.52
CA ARG A 181 9.62 5.54 9.71
C ARG A 181 9.00 6.20 10.92
N TYR A 182 8.15 5.48 11.63
CA TYR A 182 7.69 5.87 12.97
C TYR A 182 8.47 5.09 14.01
N ASP A 183 9.18 5.78 14.90
CA ASP A 183 10.04 5.18 15.92
C ASP A 183 9.38 5.02 17.31
N GLY A 184 8.06 5.22 17.39
CA GLY A 184 7.32 5.29 18.65
C GLY A 184 7.17 6.71 19.20
N ASN A 185 7.89 7.68 18.65
CA ASN A 185 7.77 9.10 19.03
C ASN A 185 7.37 9.96 17.83
N LYS A 186 8.11 9.84 16.71
CA LYS A 186 7.96 10.72 15.56
C LYS A 186 7.96 9.95 14.24
N LEU A 187 7.29 10.53 13.24
CA LEU A 187 7.30 10.04 11.87
C LEU A 187 8.36 10.82 11.07
N THR A 188 9.39 10.13 10.57
CA THR A 188 10.49 10.75 9.80
C THR A 188 10.53 10.17 8.40
N TYR A 189 10.54 11.02 7.38
CA TYR A 189 10.82 10.61 6.00
C TYR A 189 12.30 10.31 5.82
N LEU A 190 12.62 9.14 5.29
CA LEU A 190 13.95 8.67 4.94
C LEU A 190 14.01 8.41 3.42
N PRO A 191 14.65 9.28 2.63
CA PRO A 191 14.89 8.98 1.21
C PRO A 191 15.90 7.84 1.08
N PHE A 192 15.84 7.11 -0.03
CA PHE A 192 16.88 6.11 -0.31
C PHE A 192 18.26 6.77 -0.44
N PRO A 193 19.35 6.10 -0.03
CA PRO A 193 20.68 6.55 -0.40
C PRO A 193 20.88 6.39 -1.91
N LYS A 194 21.86 7.11 -2.45
CA LYS A 194 22.22 7.01 -3.87
C LYS A 194 22.61 5.57 -4.23
N PRO A 195 21.92 4.90 -5.17
CA PRO A 195 22.31 3.59 -5.63
C PRO A 195 23.47 3.66 -6.64
N ASP A 196 24.36 2.66 -6.60
CA ASP A 196 25.56 2.60 -7.45
C ASP A 196 25.24 2.53 -8.95
N PHE A 197 24.12 1.91 -9.32
CA PHE A 197 23.73 1.70 -10.72
C PHE A 197 22.99 2.89 -11.36
N ASP A 198 22.58 3.90 -10.58
CA ASP A 198 21.90 5.09 -11.09
C ASP A 198 22.69 6.37 -10.78
N PRO A 199 23.62 6.77 -11.65
CA PRO A 199 24.41 7.98 -11.44
C PRO A 199 23.55 9.25 -11.43
N LYS A 200 22.34 9.21 -12.01
CA LYS A 200 21.39 10.33 -12.11
C LYS A 200 20.45 10.44 -10.91
N TYR A 201 20.55 9.54 -9.93
CA TYR A 201 19.73 9.58 -8.74
C TYR A 201 19.86 10.91 -7.98
N ALA A 202 18.71 11.45 -7.58
CA ALA A 202 18.57 12.51 -6.61
C ALA A 202 17.42 12.15 -5.65
N PRO A 203 17.55 12.41 -4.33
CA PRO A 203 16.46 12.23 -3.38
C PRO A 203 15.21 13.00 -3.82
N ASN A 204 14.07 12.31 -3.87
CA ASN A 204 12.79 12.94 -4.20
C ASN A 204 12.09 13.42 -2.92
N PRO A 205 11.29 14.50 -2.95
CA PRO A 205 10.34 14.79 -1.89
C PRO A 205 9.40 13.59 -1.64
N PRO A 206 8.96 13.36 -0.39
CA PRO A 206 8.20 12.16 -0.05
C PRO A 206 6.78 12.14 -0.64
N ASP A 207 6.25 13.29 -1.02
CA ASP A 207 4.92 13.46 -1.62
C ASP A 207 4.95 13.42 -3.16
N ARG A 208 6.13 13.30 -3.76
CA ARG A 208 6.31 13.27 -5.22
C ARG A 208 6.60 11.87 -5.72
N LEU A 209 5.80 11.37 -6.66
CA LEU A 209 6.07 10.08 -7.32
C LEU A 209 7.44 10.09 -8.05
N SER A 210 8.16 8.97 -7.94
CA SER A 210 9.37 8.69 -8.73
C SER A 210 9.47 7.19 -8.99
N ARG A 211 10.40 6.79 -9.88
CA ARG A 211 10.74 5.37 -10.08
C ARG A 211 11.14 4.63 -8.79
N TYR A 212 11.54 5.35 -7.74
CA TYR A 212 11.90 4.86 -6.41
C TYR A 212 10.75 4.90 -5.40
N ALA A 213 9.56 5.39 -5.78
CA ALA A 213 8.40 5.39 -4.90
C ALA A 213 8.14 3.97 -4.41
N VAL A 214 7.95 3.83 -3.10
CA VAL A 214 7.71 2.54 -2.46
C VAL A 214 6.24 2.19 -2.58
N TYR A 215 5.95 0.92 -2.87
CA TYR A 215 4.58 0.39 -2.97
C TYR A 215 4.32 -0.73 -1.97
N SER A 216 5.36 -1.47 -1.60
CA SER A 216 5.27 -2.60 -0.69
C SER A 216 6.45 -2.59 0.26
N ILE A 217 6.19 -2.98 1.51
CA ILE A 217 7.18 -3.03 2.58
C ILE A 217 7.02 -4.37 3.30
N LEU A 218 8.13 -5.06 3.52
CA LEU A 218 8.19 -6.28 4.30
C LEU A 218 9.35 -6.19 5.29
N LYS A 219 9.09 -6.56 6.55
CA LYS A 219 10.13 -6.85 7.53
C LYS A 219 10.28 -8.37 7.63
N ASP A 220 11.45 -8.88 7.28
CA ASP A 220 11.71 -10.32 7.35
C ASP A 220 12.04 -10.78 8.79
N LYS A 221 12.05 -12.10 9.00
CA LYS A 221 12.37 -12.76 10.28
C LYS A 221 13.80 -12.46 10.77
N LYS A 222 14.70 -12.03 9.89
CA LYS A 222 16.07 -11.63 10.23
C LYS A 222 16.15 -10.14 10.62
N GLY A 223 15.04 -9.41 10.53
CA GLY A 223 14.94 -7.99 10.86
C GLY A 223 15.34 -7.05 9.73
N CYS A 224 15.60 -7.57 8.53
CA CYS A 224 15.83 -6.73 7.35
C CYS A 224 14.51 -6.20 6.81
N LEU A 225 14.57 -5.04 6.19
CA LEU A 225 13.44 -4.42 5.52
C LEU A 225 13.60 -4.56 4.01
N TRP A 226 12.51 -4.82 3.33
CA TRP A 226 12.42 -4.97 1.89
C TRP A 226 11.41 -3.97 1.36
N PHE A 227 11.80 -3.22 0.32
CA PHE A 227 11.00 -2.15 -0.26
C PHE A 227 10.81 -2.41 -1.75
N GLY A 228 9.59 -2.75 -2.15
CA GLY A 228 9.21 -2.87 -3.55
C GLY A 228 8.91 -1.49 -4.12
N THR A 229 9.53 -1.18 -5.26
CA THR A 229 9.48 0.18 -5.83
C THR A 229 8.66 0.25 -7.12
N GLN A 230 8.32 1.47 -7.56
CA GLN A 230 7.55 1.73 -8.77
C GLN A 230 8.19 1.15 -10.03
N ALA A 231 9.50 1.29 -10.19
CA ALA A 231 10.17 0.90 -11.44
C ALA A 231 11.67 0.55 -11.27
N THR A 232 12.18 0.50 -10.04
CA THR A 232 13.61 0.21 -9.78
C THR A 232 13.82 -1.14 -9.08
N GLY A 233 12.80 -2.01 -9.08
CA GLY A 233 12.88 -3.33 -8.46
C GLY A 233 12.73 -3.27 -6.94
N VAL A 234 13.55 -4.04 -6.21
CA VAL A 234 13.46 -4.17 -4.75
C VAL A 234 14.74 -3.67 -4.08
N CYS A 235 14.59 -2.86 -3.04
CA CYS A 235 15.69 -2.49 -2.15
C CYS A 235 15.58 -3.25 -0.82
N ARG A 236 16.63 -3.98 -0.44
CA ARG A 236 16.78 -4.55 0.90
C ARG A 236 17.65 -3.63 1.75
N PHE A 237 17.15 -3.26 2.92
CA PHE A 237 17.89 -2.61 3.99
C PHE A 237 18.18 -3.60 5.11
N ASP A 238 19.46 -3.82 5.38
CA ASP A 238 19.96 -4.62 6.49
C ASP A 238 20.43 -3.66 7.60
N PRO A 239 19.72 -3.56 8.73
CA PRO A 239 20.09 -2.64 9.81
C PRO A 239 21.35 -3.07 10.58
N LYS A 240 21.84 -4.29 10.36
CA LYS A 240 23.04 -4.85 11.03
C LYS A 240 23.88 -5.65 10.02
N PRO A 241 24.42 -4.98 8.97
CA PRO A 241 25.07 -5.69 7.87
C PRO A 241 26.39 -6.31 8.31
N THR A 242 26.57 -7.62 8.09
CA THR A 242 27.82 -8.31 8.41
C THR A 242 28.98 -7.93 7.47
N ALA A 243 28.65 -7.58 6.21
CA ALA A 243 29.62 -7.21 5.18
C ALA A 243 29.69 -5.69 4.93
N GLY A 244 29.18 -4.87 5.85
CA GLY A 244 29.15 -3.40 5.74
C GLY A 244 28.17 -2.83 4.70
N LYS A 245 27.63 -3.64 3.80
CA LYS A 245 26.64 -3.21 2.80
C LYS A 245 25.23 -3.15 3.41
N MET A 246 24.81 -1.95 3.77
CA MET A 246 23.50 -1.67 4.40
C MET A 246 22.32 -1.78 3.41
N PHE A 247 22.53 -1.44 2.14
CA PHE A 247 21.50 -1.50 1.10
C PHE A 247 21.90 -2.40 -0.07
N THR A 248 21.01 -3.29 -0.47
CA THR A 248 21.18 -4.15 -1.64
C THR A 248 19.99 -4.00 -2.56
N TRP A 249 20.26 -3.76 -3.85
CA TRP A 249 19.24 -3.60 -4.87
C TRP A 249 19.16 -4.82 -5.77
N PHE A 250 17.93 -5.27 -6.01
CA PHE A 250 17.57 -6.33 -6.93
C PHE A 250 16.88 -5.70 -8.13
N THR A 251 17.53 -5.74 -9.29
CA THR A 251 17.09 -5.03 -10.51
C THR A 251 17.14 -5.90 -11.76
N GLU A 252 17.77 -7.05 -11.66
CA GLU A 252 18.03 -8.01 -12.72
C GLU A 252 16.80 -8.84 -13.11
N LYS A 253 16.95 -9.69 -14.14
CA LYS A 253 15.92 -10.67 -14.58
C LYS A 253 14.56 -10.05 -14.93
N GLY A 254 14.57 -8.77 -15.31
CA GLY A 254 13.36 -8.03 -15.67
C GLY A 254 12.54 -7.53 -14.48
N LEU A 255 13.09 -7.61 -13.26
CA LEU A 255 12.44 -7.09 -12.04
C LEU A 255 12.33 -5.56 -12.07
N ALA A 256 13.32 -4.86 -12.64
CA ALA A 256 13.25 -3.42 -12.87
C ALA A 256 12.38 -3.05 -14.09
N GLY A 257 11.70 -1.91 -14.00
CA GLY A 257 10.76 -1.40 -15.01
C GLY A 257 9.32 -1.41 -14.50
N PRO A 258 8.70 -2.58 -14.24
CA PRO A 258 7.37 -2.65 -13.66
C PRO A 258 7.40 -2.58 -12.13
N ALA A 259 6.28 -2.19 -11.52
CA ALA A 259 6.17 -2.02 -10.08
C ALA A 259 6.20 -3.35 -9.33
N VAL A 260 6.88 -3.35 -8.17
CA VAL A 260 6.83 -4.46 -7.20
C VAL A 260 5.82 -4.13 -6.12
N LEU A 261 4.67 -4.80 -6.19
CA LEU A 261 3.47 -4.48 -5.41
C LEU A 261 3.20 -5.47 -4.28
N GLY A 262 3.71 -6.69 -4.39
CA GLY A 262 3.64 -7.70 -3.34
C GLY A 262 5.02 -8.05 -2.81
N LEU A 263 5.15 -8.15 -1.49
CA LEU A 263 6.33 -8.72 -0.82
C LEU A 263 5.85 -9.69 0.26
N PHE A 264 6.48 -10.85 0.35
CA PHE A 264 6.13 -11.84 1.38
C PHE A 264 7.32 -12.74 1.70
N GLU A 265 7.49 -13.10 2.97
CA GLU A 265 8.45 -14.14 3.40
C GLU A 265 7.70 -15.42 3.74
N ASP A 266 8.05 -16.52 3.09
CA ASP A 266 7.43 -17.83 3.35
C ASP A 266 7.97 -18.51 4.62
N LYS A 267 7.37 -19.63 5.03
CA LYS A 267 7.82 -20.39 6.22
C LYS A 267 9.27 -20.85 6.13
N ASN A 268 9.78 -21.07 4.92
CA ASN A 268 11.15 -21.53 4.66
C ASN A 268 12.16 -20.38 4.61
N GLY A 269 11.70 -19.13 4.70
CA GLY A 269 12.55 -17.94 4.68
C GLY A 269 12.91 -17.45 3.27
N HIS A 270 12.23 -17.95 2.22
CA HIS A 270 12.35 -17.34 0.90
C HIS A 270 11.54 -16.04 0.87
N ILE A 271 12.08 -15.04 0.17
CA ILE A 271 11.38 -13.78 -0.06
C ILE A 271 10.79 -13.78 -1.45
N TRP A 272 9.50 -13.53 -1.54
CA TRP A 272 8.74 -13.52 -2.78
C TRP A 272 8.40 -12.09 -3.18
N PHE A 273 8.64 -11.75 -4.45
CA PHE A 273 8.34 -10.43 -5.01
C PHE A 273 7.26 -10.55 -6.07
N GLY A 274 6.14 -9.87 -5.85
CA GLY A 274 5.06 -9.75 -6.81
C GLY A 274 5.25 -8.53 -7.71
N ASN A 275 5.49 -8.75 -9.00
CA ASN A 275 5.71 -7.71 -9.99
C ASN A 275 4.49 -7.54 -10.93
N ASN A 276 4.15 -6.30 -11.29
CA ASN A 276 3.03 -5.98 -12.19
C ASN A 276 3.43 -6.05 -13.67
N GLY A 277 3.74 -7.25 -14.15
CA GLY A 277 3.96 -7.52 -15.57
C GLY A 277 5.06 -8.56 -15.83
N ALA A 278 6.07 -8.66 -14.96
CA ALA A 278 7.11 -9.70 -15.04
C ALA A 278 6.80 -10.94 -14.19
N GLY A 279 5.74 -10.88 -13.36
CA GLY A 279 5.24 -12.00 -12.57
C GLY A 279 5.84 -12.12 -11.17
N LEU A 280 5.85 -13.34 -10.68
CA LEU A 280 6.35 -13.72 -9.36
C LEU A 280 7.86 -14.05 -9.40
N PHE A 281 8.61 -13.47 -8.48
CA PHE A 281 10.03 -13.77 -8.24
C PHE A 281 10.21 -14.40 -6.86
N ARG A 282 11.25 -15.25 -6.73
CA ARG A 282 11.66 -15.85 -5.45
C ARG A 282 13.15 -15.59 -5.22
N TYR A 283 13.48 -15.10 -4.04
CA TYR A 283 14.85 -14.99 -3.54
C TYR A 283 15.06 -15.98 -2.39
N ASP A 284 16.05 -16.86 -2.53
CA ASP A 284 16.32 -17.93 -1.55
C ASP A 284 17.39 -17.59 -0.50
N GLY A 285 17.84 -16.33 -0.46
CA GLY A 285 18.97 -15.90 0.34
C GLY A 285 20.30 -15.89 -0.43
N GLN A 286 20.34 -16.45 -1.64
CA GLN A 286 21.51 -16.45 -2.51
C GLN A 286 21.14 -16.03 -3.94
N THR A 287 20.10 -16.63 -4.51
CA THR A 287 19.71 -16.50 -5.91
C THR A 287 18.33 -15.90 -6.06
N LEU A 288 18.20 -14.93 -6.97
CA LEU A 288 16.91 -14.43 -7.44
C LEU A 288 16.47 -15.24 -8.67
N THR A 289 15.26 -15.80 -8.62
CA THR A 289 14.64 -16.55 -9.72
C THR A 289 13.35 -15.88 -10.17
N ASN A 290 13.16 -15.71 -11.48
CA ASN A 290 11.85 -15.39 -12.04
C ASN A 290 11.02 -16.69 -12.10
N PHE A 291 10.24 -16.91 -11.05
CA PHE A 291 9.46 -18.14 -10.88
C PHE A 291 8.37 -18.25 -11.96
N THR A 292 7.80 -17.13 -12.40
CA THR A 292 6.77 -17.13 -13.46
C THR A 292 7.32 -17.59 -14.80
N GLU A 293 8.52 -17.14 -15.15
CA GLU A 293 9.20 -17.58 -16.38
C GLU A 293 9.61 -19.06 -16.29
N GLU A 294 10.15 -19.50 -15.16
CA GLU A 294 10.50 -20.90 -14.92
C GLU A 294 9.30 -21.84 -15.12
N LYS A 295 8.09 -21.41 -14.69
CA LYS A 295 6.85 -22.18 -14.87
C LYS A 295 6.17 -21.97 -16.21
N GLY A 296 6.70 -21.12 -17.08
CA GLY A 296 6.09 -20.81 -18.38
C GLY A 296 4.74 -20.09 -18.30
N LEU A 297 4.47 -19.38 -17.20
CA LEU A 297 3.19 -18.72 -16.92
C LEU A 297 3.21 -17.19 -17.15
N GLY A 298 4.18 -16.71 -17.92
CA GLY A 298 4.33 -15.27 -18.20
C GLY A 298 3.29 -14.71 -19.18
N ASN A 299 3.25 -13.39 -19.30
CA ASN A 299 2.50 -12.67 -20.33
C ASN A 299 3.39 -11.60 -20.98
N LYS A 300 4.14 -12.01 -22.01
CA LYS A 300 5.09 -11.11 -22.70
C LYS A 300 4.38 -9.93 -23.38
N GLU A 301 3.17 -10.15 -23.89
CA GLU A 301 2.37 -9.14 -24.59
C GLU A 301 1.84 -8.04 -23.66
N PHE A 302 1.68 -8.31 -22.36
CA PHE A 302 1.18 -7.31 -21.40
C PHE A 302 2.06 -6.06 -21.39
N ARG A 303 3.38 -6.23 -21.43
CA ARG A 303 4.32 -5.09 -21.36
C ARG A 303 4.26 -4.21 -22.60
N ALA A 304 3.95 -4.79 -23.76
CA ALA A 304 3.88 -4.07 -25.02
C ALA A 304 2.50 -3.44 -25.28
N SER A 305 1.43 -4.14 -24.88
CA SER A 305 0.06 -3.80 -25.30
C SER A 305 -0.90 -3.51 -24.16
N GLY A 306 -0.50 -3.75 -22.90
CA GLY A 306 -1.39 -3.69 -21.73
C GLY A 306 -2.44 -4.81 -21.67
N LYS A 307 -2.48 -5.71 -22.67
CA LYS A 307 -3.48 -6.77 -22.73
C LYS A 307 -3.19 -7.87 -21.72
N SER A 308 -4.18 -8.15 -20.88
CA SER A 308 -4.14 -9.31 -20.00
C SER A 308 -4.38 -10.60 -20.78
N ASN A 309 -3.75 -11.67 -20.30
CA ASN A 309 -4.02 -13.03 -20.74
C ASN A 309 -4.55 -13.79 -19.51
N PRO A 310 -5.88 -14.06 -19.45
CA PRO A 310 -6.48 -14.84 -18.38
C PRO A 310 -5.71 -16.17 -18.20
N GLY A 311 -5.31 -16.49 -16.96
CA GLY A 311 -4.49 -17.67 -16.67
C GLY A 311 -2.98 -17.45 -16.73
N SER A 312 -2.50 -16.21 -16.83
CA SER A 312 -1.08 -15.89 -16.57
C SER A 312 -0.81 -15.59 -15.08
N LEU A 313 0.44 -15.79 -14.65
CA LEU A 313 0.98 -15.39 -13.34
C LEU A 313 1.84 -14.13 -13.50
N ALA A 314 1.38 -13.16 -14.30
CA ALA A 314 2.21 -12.04 -14.73
C ALA A 314 2.03 -10.76 -13.91
N ARG A 315 0.87 -10.55 -13.29
CA ARG A 315 0.51 -9.30 -12.62
C ARG A 315 0.13 -9.55 -11.16
N ILE A 316 1.14 -9.55 -10.30
CA ILE A 316 1.00 -10.00 -8.91
C ILE A 316 0.85 -8.80 -7.99
N TYR A 317 -0.24 -8.76 -7.22
CA TYR A 317 -0.50 -7.69 -6.24
C TYR A 317 -0.28 -8.14 -4.81
N ALA A 318 -0.58 -9.40 -4.51
CA ALA A 318 -0.55 -9.89 -3.13
C ALA A 318 -0.05 -11.32 -3.05
N ILE A 319 0.62 -11.62 -1.95
CA ILE A 319 1.15 -12.94 -1.65
C ILE A 319 0.94 -13.16 -0.15
N ASN A 320 0.38 -14.31 0.21
CA ASN A 320 0.29 -14.76 1.59
C ASN A 320 0.47 -16.28 1.65
N GLU A 321 0.52 -16.84 2.86
CA GLU A 321 0.70 -18.26 3.11
C GLU A 321 -0.34 -18.73 4.13
N ASP A 322 -0.97 -19.89 3.89
CA ASP A 322 -1.86 -20.49 4.89
C ASP A 322 -1.10 -21.22 6.02
N ASN A 323 -1.82 -21.73 7.02
CA ASN A 323 -1.19 -22.44 8.15
C ASN A 323 -0.48 -23.76 7.76
N LYS A 324 -0.69 -24.26 6.54
CA LYS A 324 -0.03 -25.48 6.03
C LYS A 324 1.24 -25.13 5.25
N GLY A 325 1.50 -23.84 5.01
CA GLY A 325 2.63 -23.39 4.22
C GLY A 325 2.38 -23.36 2.72
N VAL A 326 1.12 -23.28 2.31
CA VAL A 326 0.74 -23.14 0.90
C VAL A 326 0.66 -21.65 0.59
N LEU A 327 1.29 -21.23 -0.50
CA LEU A 327 1.23 -19.84 -0.95
C LEU A 327 -0.05 -19.56 -1.71
N TRP A 328 -0.61 -18.39 -1.47
CA TRP A 328 -1.79 -17.84 -2.12
C TRP A 328 -1.42 -16.49 -2.73
N ILE A 329 -1.51 -16.40 -4.05
CA ILE A 329 -0.95 -15.33 -4.85
C ILE A 329 -2.10 -14.63 -5.59
N GLY A 330 -2.46 -13.44 -5.15
CA GLY A 330 -3.48 -12.60 -5.76
C GLY A 330 -2.96 -11.88 -6.99
N THR A 331 -3.75 -11.92 -8.07
CA THR A 331 -3.42 -11.26 -9.34
C THR A 331 -4.44 -10.19 -9.68
N VAL A 332 -4.05 -9.26 -10.55
CA VAL A 332 -4.92 -8.13 -10.96
C VAL A 332 -6.14 -8.58 -11.77
N ASP A 333 -6.04 -9.69 -12.48
CA ASP A 333 -7.02 -10.04 -13.52
C ASP A 333 -7.15 -11.55 -13.79
N ALA A 334 -6.30 -12.38 -13.19
CA ALA A 334 -6.26 -13.82 -13.41
C ALA A 334 -6.64 -14.63 -12.16
N GLY A 335 -7.35 -14.01 -11.21
CA GLY A 335 -7.80 -14.67 -9.98
C GLY A 335 -6.67 -14.89 -8.97
N VAL A 336 -6.74 -16.01 -8.25
CA VAL A 336 -5.79 -16.39 -7.20
C VAL A 336 -5.07 -17.67 -7.58
N TRP A 337 -3.74 -17.66 -7.49
CA TRP A 337 -2.93 -18.87 -7.64
C TRP A 337 -2.57 -19.46 -6.29
N ARG A 338 -2.80 -20.76 -6.15
CA ARG A 338 -2.38 -21.57 -5.00
C ARG A 338 -1.14 -22.37 -5.38
N TYR A 339 -0.09 -22.30 -4.57
CA TYR A 339 1.14 -23.06 -4.75
C TYR A 339 1.47 -23.89 -3.51
N ASP A 340 1.44 -25.21 -3.62
CA ASP A 340 1.72 -26.13 -2.49
C ASP A 340 3.19 -26.56 -2.38
N GLY A 341 4.08 -25.92 -3.12
CA GLY A 341 5.48 -26.30 -3.23
C GLY A 341 5.80 -27.18 -4.44
N ASN A 342 4.78 -27.82 -5.04
CA ASN A 342 4.93 -28.65 -6.23
C ASN A 342 4.01 -28.17 -7.36
N ASN A 343 2.72 -28.01 -7.07
CA ASN A 343 1.68 -27.73 -8.04
C ASN A 343 1.15 -26.30 -7.91
N LEU A 344 0.82 -25.72 -9.06
CA LEU A 344 0.09 -24.46 -9.18
C LEU A 344 -1.36 -24.75 -9.56
N THR A 345 -2.30 -24.19 -8.82
CA THR A 345 -3.74 -24.26 -9.12
C THR A 345 -4.30 -22.85 -9.19
N ASN A 346 -5.01 -22.53 -10.26
CA ASN A 346 -5.64 -21.23 -10.44
C ASN A 346 -7.13 -21.27 -10.05
N TYR A 347 -7.53 -20.35 -9.17
CA TYR A 347 -8.91 -20.15 -8.74
C TYR A 347 -9.42 -18.84 -9.33
N THR A 348 -10.55 -18.94 -10.04
CA THR A 348 -11.22 -17.82 -10.70
C THR A 348 -12.67 -17.72 -10.21
N LYS A 349 -13.37 -16.70 -10.69
CA LYS A 349 -14.81 -16.51 -10.46
C LYS A 349 -15.64 -17.72 -10.87
N ASN A 350 -15.21 -18.47 -11.87
CA ASN A 350 -15.92 -19.65 -12.37
C ASN A 350 -15.88 -20.83 -11.38
N VAL A 351 -15.00 -20.79 -10.38
CA VAL A 351 -14.84 -21.84 -9.36
C VAL A 351 -15.05 -21.30 -7.92
N GLY A 352 -15.74 -20.17 -7.79
CA GLY A 352 -16.28 -19.67 -6.52
C GLY A 352 -15.64 -18.40 -5.96
N LEU A 353 -14.53 -17.91 -6.53
CA LEU A 353 -13.98 -16.60 -6.14
C LEU A 353 -15.00 -15.48 -6.45
N THR A 354 -15.08 -14.42 -5.64
CA THR A 354 -16.07 -13.37 -5.87
C THR A 354 -15.72 -12.49 -7.08
N ASP A 355 -14.43 -12.27 -7.34
CA ASP A 355 -13.92 -11.62 -8.55
C ASP A 355 -12.48 -12.07 -8.90
N ASN A 356 -12.08 -11.94 -10.16
CA ASN A 356 -10.73 -12.30 -10.61
C ASN A 356 -9.67 -11.24 -10.28
N ALA A 357 -10.08 -10.00 -10.00
CA ALA A 357 -9.17 -8.95 -9.58
C ALA A 357 -8.97 -9.00 -8.05
N VAL A 358 -7.81 -9.50 -7.61
CA VAL A 358 -7.49 -9.68 -6.19
C VAL A 358 -6.33 -8.78 -5.79
N ASN A 359 -6.66 -7.73 -5.04
CA ASN A 359 -5.71 -6.72 -4.60
C ASN A 359 -4.93 -7.14 -3.35
N THR A 360 -5.52 -7.95 -2.48
CA THR A 360 -4.90 -8.33 -1.20
C THR A 360 -5.30 -9.74 -0.78
N VAL A 361 -4.35 -10.45 -0.17
CA VAL A 361 -4.55 -11.74 0.47
C VAL A 361 -4.03 -11.61 1.89
N TYR A 362 -4.90 -11.85 2.87
CA TYR A 362 -4.61 -11.68 4.29
C TYR A 362 -4.96 -12.95 5.05
N ARG A 363 -4.04 -13.44 5.88
CA ARG A 363 -4.30 -14.52 6.84
C ARG A 363 -4.56 -13.92 8.21
N ASP A 364 -5.73 -14.22 8.76
CA ASP A 364 -6.09 -13.74 10.10
C ASP A 364 -5.49 -14.59 11.23
N GLN A 365 -5.71 -14.19 12.48
CA GLN A 365 -5.15 -14.85 13.66
C GLN A 365 -5.66 -16.29 13.85
N ARG A 366 -6.76 -16.68 13.19
CA ARG A 366 -7.30 -18.05 13.20
C ARG A 366 -6.78 -18.89 12.03
N GLY A 367 -6.05 -18.28 11.10
CA GLY A 367 -5.58 -18.92 9.88
C GLY A 367 -6.58 -18.91 8.73
N GLU A 368 -7.71 -18.22 8.88
CA GLU A 368 -8.66 -18.03 7.76
C GLU A 368 -8.04 -17.04 6.77
N LEU A 369 -8.20 -17.34 5.47
CA LEU A 369 -7.74 -16.46 4.42
C LEU A 369 -8.85 -15.54 3.97
N TRP A 370 -8.50 -14.27 3.84
CA TRP A 370 -9.34 -13.17 3.38
C TRP A 370 -8.75 -12.60 2.10
N PHE A 371 -9.59 -12.37 1.10
CA PHE A 371 -9.23 -11.88 -0.22
C PHE A 371 -10.01 -10.58 -0.45
N GLY A 372 -9.28 -9.48 -0.58
CA GLY A 372 -9.87 -8.20 -1.00
C GLY A 372 -9.84 -8.11 -2.52
N THR A 373 -11.00 -7.85 -3.12
CA THR A 373 -11.16 -7.78 -4.58
C THR A 373 -11.33 -6.35 -5.08
N ASP A 374 -11.20 -6.17 -6.39
CA ASP A 374 -11.52 -4.93 -7.11
C ASP A 374 -12.87 -5.09 -7.84
N GLY A 375 -13.97 -4.93 -7.11
CA GLY A 375 -15.33 -4.95 -7.67
C GLY A 375 -16.30 -5.98 -7.08
N ALA A 376 -15.90 -6.77 -6.08
CA ALA A 376 -16.81 -7.68 -5.37
C ALA A 376 -16.58 -7.77 -3.85
N GLY A 377 -15.90 -6.79 -3.28
CA GLY A 377 -15.67 -6.64 -1.85
C GLY A 377 -14.69 -7.68 -1.32
N VAL A 378 -15.06 -8.31 -0.21
CA VAL A 378 -14.21 -9.26 0.51
C VAL A 378 -14.74 -10.68 0.35
N CYS A 379 -13.84 -11.62 0.09
CA CYS A 379 -14.11 -13.05 0.07
C CYS A 379 -13.27 -13.78 1.12
N LYS A 380 -13.80 -14.85 1.71
CA LYS A 380 -13.06 -15.72 2.63
C LYS A 380 -12.89 -17.11 2.07
N PHE A 381 -11.80 -17.77 2.44
CA PHE A 381 -11.58 -19.18 2.15
C PHE A 381 -11.33 -19.96 3.44
N ASN A 382 -12.20 -20.94 3.70
CA ASN A 382 -12.16 -21.77 4.91
C ASN A 382 -11.38 -23.09 4.73
N GLY A 383 -10.70 -23.28 3.60
CA GLY A 383 -10.03 -24.53 3.24
C GLY A 383 -10.79 -25.38 2.22
N PHE A 384 -12.09 -25.11 2.00
CA PHE A 384 -12.95 -25.88 1.10
C PHE A 384 -13.61 -25.00 0.03
N SER A 385 -14.14 -23.84 0.42
CA SER A 385 -14.90 -22.96 -0.48
C SER A 385 -14.65 -21.48 -0.22
N PHE A 386 -14.84 -20.69 -1.27
CA PHE A 386 -14.86 -19.23 -1.23
C PHE A 386 -16.26 -18.75 -0.84
N THR A 387 -16.35 -17.80 0.09
CA THR A 387 -17.62 -17.22 0.55
C THR A 387 -17.52 -15.70 0.62
N LYS A 388 -18.50 -14.98 0.05
CA LYS A 388 -18.56 -13.50 0.17
C LYS A 388 -18.74 -13.12 1.64
N PHE A 389 -17.91 -12.19 2.12
CA PHE A 389 -18.09 -11.61 3.44
C PHE A 389 -19.22 -10.58 3.42
N VAL A 390 -20.08 -10.64 4.44
CA VAL A 390 -21.18 -9.69 4.64
C VAL A 390 -21.07 -9.19 6.07
N GLY A 391 -21.03 -7.86 6.26
CA GLY A 391 -20.81 -7.22 7.56
C GLY A 391 -22.06 -7.06 8.45
N LYS A 392 -23.16 -7.72 8.10
CA LYS A 392 -24.47 -7.55 8.75
C LYS A 392 -24.53 -8.13 10.16
#